data_AF-A0A2V6BNE5-F1
#
_entry.id   AF-A0A2V6BNE5-F1
#
_cell.length_a   1.000
_cell.length_b   1.000
_cell.length_c   1.000
_cell.angle_alpha   90.00
_cell.angle_beta   90.00
_cell.angle_gamma   90.00
#
_symmetry.space_group_name_H-M   'P 1'
#
loop_
_entity.id
_entity.type
_entity.pdbx_description
1 polymer ?
#
loop_
_entity_poly.entity_id
_entity_poly.type
_entity_poly.pdbx_seq_one_letter_code
_entity_poly.pdbx_strand_id
1 'polypeptide(L)' 'ELKDKLGVAAAWEAASAAHAPTPEQEQANEAVLALIALGYKQIEAHKAVRDLQEKGEAKSAEELVKLVLKKMAAGR' A
#
# COMPACT_ATOMS: atom_id res chain seq x y z
N GLU A 1 5.07 -5.99 39.82
CA GLU A 1 5.82 -6.20 38.56
C GLU A 1 4.96 -6.43 37.31
N LEU A 2 3.70 -6.90 37.41
CA LEU A 2 2.87 -7.14 36.22
C LEU A 2 2.30 -5.85 35.59
N LYS A 3 2.10 -4.80 36.40
CA LYS A 3 1.51 -3.52 35.98
C LYS A 3 2.43 -2.70 35.06
N ASP A 4 3.74 -2.73 35.33
CA ASP A 4 4.73 -1.99 34.52
C ASP A 4 4.87 -2.56 33.11
N LYS A 5 4.73 -3.88 32.94
CA LYS A 5 4.81 -4.54 31.63
C LYS A 5 3.59 -4.26 30.73
N LEU A 6 2.41 -4.12 31.33
CA LEU A 6 1.17 -3.82 30.61
C LEU A 6 1.11 -2.36 30.10
N GLY A 7 1.71 -1.41 30.83
CA GLY A 7 1.79 -0.01 30.41
C GLY A 7 2.68 0.20 29.18
N VAL A 8 3.80 -0.53 29.09
CA VAL A 8 4.70 -0.47 27.93
C VAL A 8 4.07 -1.12 26.70
N ALA A 9 3.37 -2.24 26.87
CA ALA A 9 2.63 -2.89 25.79
C ALA A 9 1.52 -1.99 25.25
N ALA A 10 0.72 -1.37 26.12
CA ALA A 10 -0.33 -0.44 25.71
C ALA A 10 0.23 0.83 25.03
N ALA A 11 1.37 1.34 25.51
CA ALA A 11 2.05 2.47 24.87
C ALA A 11 2.60 2.11 23.48
N TRP A 12 3.11 0.88 23.30
CA TRP A 12 3.55 0.39 22.00
C TRP A 12 2.35 0.24 21.06
N GLU A 13 1.28 -0.43 21.48
CA GLU A 13 0.08 -0.60 20.65
C GLU A 13 -0.52 0.74 20.21
N ALA A 14 -0.60 1.71 21.12
CA ALA A 14 -1.08 3.06 20.80
C ALA A 14 -0.17 3.79 19.79
N ALA A 15 1.15 3.69 19.94
CA ALA A 15 2.10 4.26 19.00
C ALA A 15 2.04 3.57 17.62
N SER A 16 1.89 2.24 17.59
CA SER A 16 1.73 1.48 16.34
C SER A 16 0.43 1.82 15.63
N ALA A 17 -0.68 2.00 16.36
CA ALA A 17 -1.95 2.42 15.77
C ALA A 17 -1.87 3.83 15.15
N ALA A 18 -1.11 4.74 15.76
CA ALA A 18 -0.89 6.09 15.21
C ALA A 18 -0.06 6.10 13.91
N HIS A 19 0.71 5.04 13.65
CA HIS A 19 1.52 4.88 12.45
C HIS A 19 0.96 3.83 11.48
N ALA A 20 -0.27 3.36 11.71
CA ALA A 20 -0.95 2.48 10.78
C ALA A 20 -1.11 3.17 9.41
N PRO A 21 -0.96 2.44 8.29
CA PRO A 21 -1.19 3.02 6.99
C PRO A 21 -2.65 3.48 6.86
N THR A 22 -2.87 4.58 6.12
CA THR A 22 -4.25 4.95 5.76
C THR A 22 -4.85 3.91 4.80
N PRO A 23 -6.18 3.80 4.68
CA PRO A 23 -6.81 2.87 3.74
C PRO A 23 -6.30 3.02 2.30
N GLU A 24 -6.02 4.24 1.87
CA GLU A 24 -5.43 4.52 0.56
C GLU A 24 -4.00 4.00 0.44
N GLN A 25 -3.21 4.10 1.51
CA GLN A 25 -1.86 3.55 1.56
C GLN A 25 -1.87 2.02 1.57
N GLU A 26 -2.80 1.40 2.30
CA GLU A 26 -3.01 -0.06 2.27
C GLU A 26 -3.33 -0.53 0.85
N GLN A 27 -4.27 0.14 0.20
CA GLN A 27 -4.67 -0.13 -1.18
C GLN A 27 -3.48 -0.04 -2.16
N ALA A 28 -2.65 0.99 -2.02
CA ALA A 28 -1.46 1.17 -2.85
C ALA A 28 -0.40 0.10 -2.58
N ASN A 29 -0.17 -0.23 -1.31
CA ASN A 29 0.79 -1.27 -0.92
C ASN A 29 0.36 -2.64 -1.46
N GLU A 30 -0.92 -2.99 -1.35
CA GLU A 30 -1.47 -4.24 -1.88
C GLU A 30 -1.29 -4.33 -3.40
N ALA A 31 -1.60 -3.25 -4.13
CA ALA A 31 -1.42 -3.20 -5.57
C ALA A 31 0.05 -3.33 -5.99
N VAL A 32 0.98 -2.71 -5.27
CA VAL A 32 2.42 -2.86 -5.53
C VAL A 32 2.87 -4.31 -5.30
N LEU A 33 2.44 -4.94 -4.20
CA LEU A 33 2.77 -6.34 -3.92
C LEU A 33 2.23 -7.28 -5.01
N ALA A 34 1.01 -7.04 -5.49
CA ALA A 34 0.43 -7.79 -6.60
C ALA A 34 1.27 -7.63 -7.89
N LEU A 35 1.68 -6.41 -8.24
CA LEU A 35 2.51 -6.16 -9.42
C LEU A 35 3.89 -6.84 -9.32
N ILE A 36 4.53 -6.81 -8.13
CA ILE A 36 5.79 -7.52 -7.89
C ILE A 36 5.59 -9.03 -8.06
N ALA A 37 4.50 -9.58 -7.52
CA ALA A 37 4.16 -11.01 -7.68
C ALA A 37 3.93 -11.40 -9.15
N LEU A 38 3.45 -10.48 -9.97
CA LEU A 38 3.32 -10.66 -11.43
C LEU A 38 4.65 -10.50 -12.20
N GLY A 39 5.75 -10.17 -11.52
CA GLY A 39 7.10 -10.06 -12.10
C GLY A 39 7.49 -8.65 -12.55
N TYR A 40 6.70 -7.62 -12.21
CA TYR A 40 7.08 -6.24 -12.48
C TYR A 40 8.19 -5.77 -11.52
N LYS A 41 9.09 -4.92 -12.02
CA LYS A 41 10.14 -4.33 -11.19
C LYS A 41 9.52 -3.45 -10.10
N GLN A 42 9.99 -3.61 -8.87
CA GLN A 42 9.49 -2.86 -7.71
C GLN A 42 9.46 -1.34 -7.95
N ILE A 43 10.53 -0.76 -8.49
CA ILE A 43 10.62 0.68 -8.76
C ILE A 43 9.54 1.14 -9.76
N GLU A 44 9.30 0.35 -10.81
CA GLU A 44 8.30 0.65 -11.84
C GLU A 44 6.87 0.51 -11.28
N ALA A 45 6.62 -0.54 -10.48
CA ALA A 45 5.35 -0.76 -9.82
C ALA A 45 4.98 0.40 -8.87
N HIS A 46 5.91 0.81 -8.00
CA HIS A 46 5.68 1.95 -7.10
C HIS A 46 5.38 3.24 -7.85
N LYS A 47 6.14 3.54 -8.92
CA LYS A 47 5.93 4.74 -9.73
C LYS A 47 4.54 4.72 -10.39
N ALA A 48 4.18 3.61 -11.04
CA ALA A 48 2.92 3.51 -11.76
C ALA A 48 1.71 3.55 -10.82
N VAL A 49 1.79 2.91 -9.66
CA VAL A 49 0.76 2.95 -8.62
C VAL A 49 0.58 4.38 -8.09
N ARG A 50 1.67 5.05 -7.73
CA ARG A 50 1.63 6.42 -7.20
C ARG A 50 1.03 7.40 -8.20
N ASP A 51 1.42 7.32 -9.47
CA ASP A 51 0.85 8.15 -10.55
C ASP A 51 -0.67 8.02 -10.68
N LEU A 52 -1.25 6.83 -10.44
CA LEU A 52 -2.70 6.60 -10.54
C LEU A 52 -3.43 6.95 -9.25
N GLN A 53 -2.77 6.75 -8.11
CA GLN A 53 -3.29 7.13 -6.81
C GLN A 53 -3.42 8.65 -6.68
N GLU A 54 -2.44 9.42 -7.18
CA GLU A 54 -2.50 10.89 -7.23
C GLU A 54 -3.66 11.42 -8.09
N LYS A 55 -4.14 10.63 -9.06
CA LYS A 55 -5.29 10.97 -9.89
C LYS A 55 -6.63 10.60 -9.27
N GLY A 56 -6.64 9.80 -8.20
CA GLY A 56 -7.87 9.33 -7.55
C GLY A 56 -8.76 8.48 -8.46
N GLU A 57 -8.20 7.83 -9.48
CA GLU A 57 -8.97 7.09 -10.48
C GLU A 57 -9.41 5.69 -10.01
N ALA A 58 -8.79 5.14 -8.97
CA ALA A 58 -9.04 3.78 -8.49
C ALA A 58 -9.73 3.76 -7.12
N LYS A 59 -10.78 2.96 -6.98
CA LYS A 59 -11.56 2.79 -5.75
C LYS A 59 -11.16 1.54 -4.95
N SER A 60 -10.36 0.66 -5.53
CA SER A 60 -9.83 -0.55 -4.87
C SER A 60 -8.43 -0.92 -5.34
N ALA A 61 -7.74 -1.79 -4.61
CA ALA A 61 -6.39 -2.24 -4.96
C ALA A 61 -6.41 -3.02 -6.28
N GLU A 62 -7.44 -3.85 -6.48
CA GLU A 62 -7.67 -4.57 -7.72
C GLU A 62 -7.86 -3.63 -8.92
N GLU A 63 -8.64 -2.55 -8.75
CA GLU A 63 -8.84 -1.55 -9.80
C GLU A 63 -7.53 -0.82 -10.11
N LEU A 64 -6.75 -0.49 -9.08
CA LEU A 64 -5.42 0.13 -9.22
C LEU A 64 -4.48 -0.78 -10.03
N VAL A 65 -4.44 -2.09 -9.73
CA VAL A 65 -3.65 -3.07 -10.49
C VAL A 65 -4.10 -3.12 -11.95
N LYS A 66 -5.41 -3.22 -12.22
CA LYS A 66 -5.95 -3.24 -13.59
C LYS A 66 -5.57 -1.99 -14.38
N LEU A 67 -5.69 -0.80 -13.76
CA LEU A 67 -5.32 0.46 -14.40
C LEU A 67 -3.81 0.56 -14.65
N VAL A 68 -2.97 0.12 -13.70
CA VAL A 68 -1.52 0.05 -13.90
C VAL A 68 -1.19 -0.87 -15.07
N LEU A 69 -1.72 -2.08 -15.08
CA LEU A 69 -1.45 -3.06 -16.15
C LEU A 69 -1.90 -2.53 -17.52
N LYS A 70 -3.07 -1.88 -17.60
CA LYS A 70 -3.55 -1.23 -18.81
C LYS A 70 -2.60 -0.14 -19.28
N LYS A 71 -2.14 0.74 -18.38
CA LYS A 71 -1.18 1.82 -18.69
C LYS A 71 0.16 1.26 -19.17
N MET A 72 0.69 0.23 -18.50
CA MET A 72 1.97 -0.38 -18.85
C MET A 72 1.91 -1.18 -20.16
N ALA A 73 0.77 -1.81 -20.46
CA ALA A 73 0.56 -2.52 -21.72
C ALA A 73 0.37 -1.57 -22.90
N ALA A 74 -0.29 -0.42 -22.71
CA ALA A 74 -0.52 0.58 -23.76
C ALA A 74 0.71 1.44 -24.10
N GLY A 75 1.74 1.44 -23.25
CA GLY A 75 3.00 2.13 -23.47
C GLY A 75 4.12 1.26 -24.09
N ARG A 76 3.82 0.00 -24.44
CA ARG A 76 4.68 -0.87 -25.24
C ARG A 76 4.23 -0.84 -26.70
#